data_AF-A0A182QS76-F1
#
_entry.id   AF-A0A182QS76-F1
#
_cell.length_a   1.000
_cell.length_b   1.000
_cell.length_c   1.000
_cell.angle_alpha   90.00
_cell.angle_beta   90.00
_cell.angle_gamma   90.00
#
_symmetry.space_group_name_H-M   'P 1'
#
loop_
_entity.id
_entity.type
_entity.pdbx_description
1 polymer ?
#
loop_
_entity_poly.entity_id
_entity_poly.type
_entity_poly.pdbx_seq_one_letter_code
_entity_poly.pdbx_strand_id
1 'polypeptide(L)'
;MCELLNLAPYGEQVLSMSTDDYRKAALFASGSFDQDFQIPDLVGQTEILSEEHREKLCAHLPARAEGYSWSLVFSTSQHGFSLNSLYRKMHKLESPILIVIEDTDHNVFGALTSCSLHVSDHFYGTGESLLYKFNPHFKVFHWSGENLYFIKGNPESLAIGAGDGKFGLWLDGDLNQGRSQHCSTYSNEPLAPQEDFVIKTLECWAFV
;
A
#
# COMPACT_ATOMS: atom_id res chain seq x y z
N MET A 1 2.12 -12.98 86.98
CA MET A 1 0.84 -13.63 86.67
C MET A 1 0.22 -12.84 85.53
N CYS A 2 0.05 -13.48 84.36
CA CYS A 2 -0.84 -13.22 83.20
C CYS A 2 -1.28 -11.78 82.85
N GLU A 3 -1.42 -11.31 81.60
CA GLU A 3 -1.37 -11.85 80.24
C GLU A 3 -1.71 -10.68 79.26
N LEU A 4 -1.26 -10.76 78.00
CA LEU A 4 -1.99 -10.41 76.75
C LEU A 4 -2.37 -8.91 76.49
N LEU A 5 -2.20 -8.30 75.31
CA LEU A 5 -2.37 -8.73 73.92
C LEU A 5 -1.65 -7.80 72.90
N ASN A 6 -1.37 -8.39 71.74
CA ASN A 6 -0.99 -7.83 70.43
C ASN A 6 -1.63 -6.48 70.06
N LEU A 7 -0.90 -5.67 69.26
CA LEU A 7 -1.22 -5.34 67.87
C LEU A 7 -0.07 -4.50 67.26
N ALA A 8 0.45 -4.94 66.12
CA ALA A 8 1.28 -4.17 65.20
C ALA A 8 0.76 -4.46 63.77
N PRO A 9 1.25 -3.78 62.73
CA PRO A 9 1.27 -2.33 62.46
C PRO A 9 0.64 -2.04 61.08
N TYR A 10 0.39 -0.79 60.71
CA TYR A 10 0.26 -0.43 59.27
C TYR A 10 0.99 0.89 59.01
N GLY A 11 2.17 0.77 58.40
CA GLY A 11 2.90 1.88 57.82
C GLY A 11 2.47 2.05 56.36
N GLU A 12 2.18 3.29 55.97
CA GLU A 12 2.02 3.67 54.57
C GLU A 12 3.40 3.69 53.90
N GLN A 13 3.59 2.85 52.90
CA GLN A 13 4.65 3.00 51.91
C GLN A 13 4.02 3.52 50.62
N VAL A 14 4.39 4.74 50.23
CA VAL A 14 4.11 5.26 48.88
C VAL A 14 5.10 4.61 47.93
N LEU A 15 4.64 3.64 47.14
CA LEU A 15 5.43 3.01 46.09
C LEU A 15 5.53 3.96 44.88
N SER A 16 6.75 4.38 44.53
CA SER A 16 7.02 5.06 43.27
C SER A 16 6.89 4.06 42.12
N MET A 17 5.97 4.32 41.21
CA MET A 17 5.77 3.48 40.03
C MET A 17 6.96 3.62 39.08
N SER A 18 7.48 2.49 38.59
CA SER A 18 8.56 2.48 37.61
C SER A 18 8.03 2.91 36.24
N THR A 19 8.89 3.51 35.40
CA THR A 19 8.55 3.94 34.02
C THR A 19 8.00 2.81 33.16
N ASP A 20 8.34 1.56 33.48
CA ASP A 20 7.85 0.36 32.78
C ASP A 20 6.42 -0.01 33.20
N ASP A 21 6.01 0.32 34.42
CA ASP A 21 4.62 0.16 34.87
C ASP A 21 3.70 1.22 34.26
N TYR A 22 4.22 2.43 33.97
CA TYR A 22 3.51 3.43 33.14
C TYR A 22 3.30 2.92 31.72
N ARG A 23 4.31 2.29 31.10
CA ARG A 23 4.18 1.71 29.76
C ARG A 23 3.19 0.55 29.73
N LYS A 24 3.24 -0.34 30.73
CA LYS A 24 2.26 -1.42 30.84
C LYS A 24 0.86 -0.88 31.09
N ALA A 25 0.69 0.10 31.98
CA ALA A 25 -0.61 0.74 32.19
C ALA A 25 -1.13 1.47 30.93
N ALA A 26 -0.26 2.09 30.14
CA ALA A 26 -0.65 2.68 28.85
C ALA A 26 -1.04 1.63 27.79
N LEU A 27 -0.38 0.46 27.78
CA LEU A 27 -0.71 -0.66 26.91
C LEU A 27 -2.02 -1.36 27.31
N PHE A 28 -2.40 -1.33 28.59
CA PHE A 28 -3.68 -1.86 29.08
C PHE A 28 -4.79 -0.79 29.11
N ALA A 29 -4.44 0.50 29.10
CA ALA A 29 -5.39 1.61 29.00
C ALA A 29 -5.80 1.93 27.54
N SER A 30 -5.11 1.37 26.55
CA SER A 30 -5.64 1.25 25.19
C SER A 30 -6.52 0.01 25.05
N GLY A 31 -7.37 -0.23 26.05
CA GLY A 31 -8.48 -1.17 25.94
C GLY A 31 -9.40 -0.68 24.82
N SER A 32 -9.38 -1.41 23.70
CA SER A 32 -10.41 -1.43 22.65
C SER A 32 -11.08 -0.08 22.39
N PHE A 33 -10.35 0.84 21.77
CA PHE A 33 -11.00 1.54 20.69
C PHE A 33 -11.01 0.52 19.54
N ASP A 34 -12.06 -0.29 19.45
CA ASP A 34 -12.62 -0.62 18.14
C ASP A 34 -13.03 0.74 17.55
N GLN A 35 -12.04 1.52 17.12
CA GLN A 35 -12.29 2.55 16.16
C GLN A 35 -12.62 1.71 14.94
N ASP A 36 -13.91 1.47 14.72
CA ASP A 36 -14.41 0.74 13.56
C ASP A 36 -13.67 1.31 12.36
N PHE A 37 -12.62 0.62 11.91
CA PHE A 37 -11.81 1.07 10.82
C PHE A 37 -12.74 0.90 9.62
N GLN A 38 -13.40 1.98 9.24
CA GLN A 38 -14.37 1.97 8.17
C GLN A 38 -13.58 1.65 6.91
N ILE A 39 -13.62 0.38 6.50
CA ILE A 39 -12.98 -0.07 5.26
C ILE A 39 -13.58 0.76 4.13
N PRO A 40 -12.77 1.43 3.30
CA PRO A 40 -13.30 2.29 2.25
C PRO A 40 -14.25 1.53 1.34
N ASP A 41 -15.40 2.15 1.06
CA ASP A 41 -16.36 1.62 0.10
C ASP A 41 -15.73 1.60 -1.31
N LEU A 42 -16.00 0.51 -2.03
CA LEU A 42 -15.63 0.38 -3.43
C LEU A 42 -16.80 0.84 -4.32
N VAL A 43 -16.53 1.78 -5.21
CA VAL A 43 -17.43 2.18 -6.30
C VAL A 43 -17.00 1.44 -7.56
N GLY A 44 -17.48 0.20 -7.69
CA GLY A 44 -17.16 -0.72 -8.78
C GLY A 44 -17.03 -2.15 -8.29
N GLN A 45 -17.02 -3.11 -9.22
CA GLN A 45 -16.80 -4.51 -8.90
C GLN A 45 -15.31 -4.85 -9.01
N THR A 46 -14.73 -5.38 -7.94
CA THR A 46 -13.36 -5.90 -7.92
C THR A 46 -13.34 -7.42 -8.07
N GLU A 47 -12.31 -7.94 -8.73
CA GLU A 47 -11.96 -9.36 -8.79
C GLU A 47 -10.75 -9.70 -7.91
N ILE A 48 -10.01 -8.70 -7.43
CA ILE A 48 -8.73 -8.88 -6.73
C ILE A 48 -8.79 -8.42 -5.26
N LEU A 49 -9.39 -7.26 -4.97
CA LEU A 49 -9.36 -6.66 -3.64
C LEU A 49 -10.32 -7.38 -2.67
N SER A 50 -9.75 -8.00 -1.64
CA SER A 50 -10.48 -8.46 -0.46
C SER A 50 -10.63 -7.34 0.57
N GLU A 51 -11.38 -7.58 1.64
CA GLU A 51 -11.42 -6.69 2.81
C GLU A 51 -10.03 -6.51 3.43
N GLU A 52 -9.29 -7.60 3.63
CA GLU A 52 -7.91 -7.56 4.16
C GLU A 52 -6.98 -6.71 3.28
N HIS A 53 -7.11 -6.80 1.95
CA HIS A 53 -6.31 -5.97 1.04
C HIS A 53 -6.59 -4.47 1.28
N ARG A 54 -7.87 -4.10 1.39
CA ARG A 54 -8.29 -2.71 1.59
C ARG A 54 -7.86 -2.17 2.95
N GLU A 55 -8.04 -2.95 4.02
CA GLU A 55 -7.59 -2.58 5.37
C GLU A 55 -6.09 -2.23 5.38
N LYS A 56 -5.27 -3.12 4.82
CA LYS A 56 -3.81 -2.95 4.77
C LYS A 56 -3.40 -1.77 3.91
N LEU A 57 -3.98 -1.61 2.72
CA LEU A 57 -3.62 -0.52 1.80
C LEU A 57 -4.11 0.85 2.29
N CYS A 58 -5.26 0.91 2.97
CA CYS A 58 -5.83 2.17 3.45
C CYS A 58 -4.91 2.89 4.46
N ALA A 59 -4.11 2.13 5.23
CA ALA A 59 -3.13 2.70 6.17
C ALA A 59 -1.92 3.39 5.51
N HIS A 60 -1.76 3.26 4.18
CA HIS A 60 -0.63 3.81 3.42
C HIS A 60 -1.06 4.82 2.35
N LEU A 61 -2.32 5.24 2.34
CA LEU A 61 -2.79 6.27 1.42
C LEU A 61 -2.18 7.64 1.77
N PRO A 62 -1.95 8.52 0.79
CA PRO A 62 -1.60 9.90 1.08
C PRO A 62 -2.79 10.61 1.74
N ALA A 63 -2.51 11.62 2.56
CA ALA A 63 -3.52 12.37 3.31
C ALA A 63 -4.67 12.92 2.44
N ARG A 64 -4.40 13.21 1.16
CA ARG A 64 -5.43 13.70 0.22
C ARG A 64 -6.35 12.63 -0.36
N ALA A 65 -6.07 11.35 -0.11
CA ALA A 65 -6.89 10.21 -0.53
C ALA A 65 -7.56 9.49 0.65
N GLU A 66 -7.14 9.78 1.88
CA GLU A 66 -7.78 9.24 3.09
C GLU A 66 -9.26 9.67 3.17
N GLY A 67 -10.12 8.72 3.55
CA GLY A 67 -11.56 8.94 3.73
C GLY A 67 -12.39 8.99 2.44
N TYR A 68 -11.78 8.97 1.25
CA TYR A 68 -12.49 8.88 -0.02
C TYR A 68 -12.87 7.44 -0.38
N SER A 69 -13.95 7.29 -1.16
CA SER A 69 -14.31 6.00 -1.74
C SER A 69 -13.35 5.65 -2.88
N TRP A 70 -13.13 4.36 -3.10
CA TRP A 70 -12.24 3.91 -4.16
C TRP A 70 -13.08 3.56 -5.38
N SER A 71 -12.94 4.32 -6.46
CA SER A 71 -13.68 4.10 -7.70
C SER A 71 -12.86 3.35 -8.73
N LEU A 72 -13.42 2.28 -9.29
CA LEU A 72 -12.77 1.51 -10.34
C LEU A 72 -12.76 2.31 -11.64
N VAL A 73 -11.57 2.73 -12.07
CA VAL A 73 -11.38 3.52 -13.29
C VAL A 73 -11.11 2.61 -14.49
N PHE A 74 -10.32 1.57 -14.28
CA PHE A 74 -9.91 0.64 -15.31
C PHE A 74 -9.75 -0.77 -14.72
N SER A 75 -10.10 -1.78 -15.51
CA SER A 75 -9.88 -3.20 -15.22
C SER A 75 -9.69 -3.92 -16.54
N THR A 76 -8.69 -4.80 -16.64
CA THR A 76 -8.45 -5.59 -17.86
C THR A 76 -9.65 -6.47 -18.22
N SER A 77 -10.38 -7.00 -17.25
CA SER A 77 -11.58 -7.83 -17.47
C SER A 77 -12.74 -7.05 -18.08
N GLN A 78 -12.88 -5.76 -17.76
CA GLN A 78 -13.98 -4.92 -18.24
C GLN A 78 -13.61 -4.10 -19.47
N HIS A 79 -12.33 -3.71 -19.60
CA HIS A 79 -11.87 -2.71 -20.57
C HIS A 79 -10.83 -3.24 -21.54
N GLY A 80 -10.43 -4.51 -21.42
CA GLY A 80 -9.46 -5.16 -22.27
C GLY A 80 -8.01 -4.91 -21.86
N PHE A 81 -7.12 -5.56 -22.60
CA PHE A 81 -5.69 -5.69 -22.32
C PHE A 81 -4.90 -4.69 -23.16
N SER A 82 -5.06 -3.39 -22.89
CA SER A 82 -4.43 -2.33 -23.68
C SER A 82 -4.07 -1.13 -22.84
N LEU A 83 -2.77 -0.86 -22.73
CA LEU A 83 -2.23 0.28 -22.01
C LEU A 83 -2.73 1.62 -22.57
N ASN A 84 -2.87 1.71 -23.89
CA ASN A 84 -3.47 2.89 -24.53
C ASN A 84 -4.93 3.11 -24.10
N SER A 85 -5.68 2.03 -23.84
CA SER A 85 -7.05 2.11 -23.32
C SER A 85 -7.07 2.57 -21.87
N LEU A 86 -6.11 2.11 -21.06
CA LEU A 86 -5.88 2.60 -19.71
C LEU A 86 -5.59 4.11 -19.72
N TYR A 87 -4.65 4.60 -20.54
CA TYR A 87 -4.34 6.03 -20.63
C TYR A 87 -5.55 6.90 -21.01
N ARG A 88 -6.43 6.41 -21.89
CA ARG A 88 -7.67 7.13 -22.23
C ARG A 88 -8.62 7.27 -21.03
N LYS A 89 -8.68 6.26 -20.15
CA LYS A 89 -9.49 6.32 -18.92
C LYS A 89 -8.90 7.26 -17.86
N MET A 90 -7.58 7.47 -17.90
CA MET A 90 -6.87 8.37 -16.99
C MET A 90 -7.01 9.85 -17.37
N HIS A 91 -7.46 10.15 -18.58
CA HIS A 91 -7.57 11.52 -19.08
C HIS A 91 -8.53 12.35 -18.21
N LYS A 92 -8.05 13.51 -17.72
CA LYS A 92 -8.74 14.43 -16.79
C LYS A 92 -8.94 13.91 -15.36
N LEU A 93 -8.33 12.79 -14.98
CA LEU A 93 -8.31 12.37 -13.58
C LEU A 93 -7.19 13.09 -12.83
N GLU A 94 -7.56 13.78 -11.76
CA GLU A 94 -6.63 14.48 -10.84
C GLU A 94 -6.64 13.78 -9.47
N SER A 95 -6.26 12.51 -9.45
CA SER A 95 -6.25 11.64 -8.27
C SER A 95 -4.95 10.82 -8.24
N PRO A 96 -4.45 10.39 -7.07
CA PRO A 96 -3.54 9.25 -7.03
C PRO A 96 -4.24 8.03 -7.65
N ILE A 97 -3.47 7.11 -8.22
CA ILE A 97 -4.01 5.87 -8.77
C ILE A 97 -3.41 4.69 -8.04
N LEU A 98 -4.27 3.88 -7.42
CA LEU A 98 -3.91 2.57 -6.88
C LEU A 98 -4.03 1.54 -8.00
N ILE A 99 -2.90 0.95 -8.37
CA ILE A 99 -2.78 -0.12 -9.35
C ILE A 99 -2.70 -1.43 -8.58
N VAL A 100 -3.62 -2.34 -8.86
CA VAL A 100 -3.70 -3.67 -8.23
C VAL A 100 -3.54 -4.72 -9.32
N ILE A 101 -2.60 -5.63 -9.15
CA ILE A 101 -2.30 -6.70 -10.09
C ILE A 101 -2.43 -8.04 -9.37
N GLU A 102 -3.16 -8.97 -9.98
CA GLU A 102 -3.09 -10.39 -9.69
C GLU A 102 -2.37 -11.06 -10.87
N ASP A 103 -1.27 -11.77 -10.60
CA ASP A 103 -0.60 -12.59 -11.61
C ASP A 103 -1.27 -13.98 -11.75
N THR A 104 -0.83 -14.76 -12.73
CA THR A 104 -1.33 -16.13 -12.95
C THR A 104 -0.95 -17.13 -11.86
N ASP A 105 -0.02 -16.76 -10.98
CA ASP A 105 0.40 -17.55 -9.81
C ASP A 105 -0.31 -17.09 -8.52
N HIS A 106 -1.33 -16.24 -8.64
CA HIS A 106 -2.15 -15.69 -7.55
C HIS A 106 -1.40 -14.78 -6.57
N ASN A 107 -0.28 -14.18 -6.98
CA ASN A 107 0.35 -13.13 -6.19
C ASN A 107 -0.38 -11.81 -6.43
N VAL A 108 -0.63 -11.08 -5.33
CA VAL A 108 -1.25 -9.75 -5.38
C VAL A 108 -0.22 -8.70 -5.01
N PHE A 109 -0.01 -7.73 -5.90
CA PHE A 109 0.95 -6.64 -5.72
C PHE A 109 0.56 -5.46 -6.58
N GLY A 110 1.33 -4.38 -6.50
CA GLY A 110 1.08 -3.22 -7.33
C GLY A 110 1.80 -1.97 -6.86
N ALA A 111 1.17 -0.83 -7.16
CA ALA A 111 1.72 0.47 -6.88
C ALA A 111 0.61 1.45 -6.52
N LEU A 112 0.94 2.41 -5.66
CA LEU A 112 0.17 3.65 -5.55
C LEU A 112 0.98 4.75 -6.21
N THR A 113 0.36 5.43 -7.16
CA THR A 113 1.00 6.52 -7.90
C THR A 113 0.45 7.86 -7.45
N SER A 114 1.33 8.84 -7.35
CA SER A 114 0.99 10.23 -6.99
C SER A 114 0.08 10.96 -7.98
N CYS A 115 -0.16 10.45 -9.18
CA CYS A 115 -1.03 11.10 -10.17
C CYS A 115 -1.49 10.10 -11.24
N SER A 116 -2.39 10.54 -12.11
CA SER A 116 -2.92 9.74 -13.19
C SER A 116 -1.86 9.36 -14.23
N LEU A 117 -1.99 8.13 -14.75
CA LEU A 117 -1.02 7.54 -15.67
C LEU A 117 -1.19 8.13 -17.07
N HIS A 118 -0.09 8.57 -17.67
CA HIS A 118 -0.05 9.11 -19.03
C HIS A 118 1.30 8.84 -19.71
N VAL A 119 1.31 9.02 -21.03
CA VAL A 119 2.53 8.98 -21.86
C VAL A 119 3.37 10.23 -21.60
N SER A 120 4.67 10.05 -21.37
CA SER A 120 5.62 11.13 -21.14
C SER A 120 7.03 10.73 -21.57
N ASP A 121 7.76 11.67 -22.18
CA ASP A 121 9.17 11.51 -22.53
C ASP A 121 10.08 11.45 -21.27
N HIS A 122 9.61 12.05 -20.17
CA HIS A 122 10.34 12.19 -18.91
C HIS A 122 9.63 11.44 -17.77
N PHE A 123 10.38 11.13 -16.71
CA PHE A 123 9.77 10.66 -15.47
C PHE A 123 8.91 11.76 -14.85
N TYR A 124 7.79 11.36 -14.25
CA TYR A 124 6.85 12.24 -13.57
C TYR A 124 6.36 11.61 -12.26
N GLY A 125 5.59 12.39 -11.48
CA GLY A 125 5.09 12.00 -10.16
C GLY A 125 5.93 12.56 -9.02
N THR A 126 5.56 12.20 -7.80
CA THR A 126 6.16 12.64 -6.54
C THR A 126 6.49 11.43 -5.63
N GLY A 127 7.22 11.72 -4.55
CA GLY A 127 7.55 10.75 -3.50
C GLY A 127 6.38 10.22 -2.66
N GLU A 128 5.14 10.67 -2.91
CA GLU A 128 3.93 10.01 -2.39
C GLU A 128 3.70 8.63 -3.04
N SER A 129 4.35 8.37 -4.18
CA SER A 129 4.24 7.09 -4.87
C SER A 129 4.96 5.99 -4.07
N LEU A 130 4.44 4.77 -4.15
CA LEU A 130 4.99 3.59 -3.47
C LEU A 130 4.71 2.32 -4.26
N LEU A 131 5.45 1.25 -3.96
CA LEU A 131 5.16 -0.10 -4.39
C LEU A 131 4.69 -0.94 -3.21
N TYR A 132 3.94 -2.01 -3.47
CA TYR A 132 3.55 -2.95 -2.42
C TYR A 132 3.40 -4.37 -2.98
N LYS A 133 3.42 -5.35 -2.07
CA LYS A 133 3.14 -6.77 -2.34
C LYS A 133 2.42 -7.41 -1.16
N PHE A 134 1.59 -8.42 -1.41
CA PHE A 134 0.91 -9.21 -0.37
C PHE A 134 1.55 -10.59 -0.13
N ASN A 135 2.27 -11.13 -1.12
CA ASN A 135 2.84 -12.48 -1.06
C ASN A 135 4.37 -12.42 -0.92
N PRO A 136 5.01 -13.19 -0.02
CA PRO A 136 4.39 -14.09 0.97
C PRO A 136 3.75 -13.36 2.16
N HIS A 137 4.10 -12.08 2.36
CA HIS A 137 3.54 -11.22 3.40
C HIS A 137 3.34 -9.80 2.84
N PHE A 138 2.43 -9.05 3.47
CA PHE A 138 2.22 -7.66 3.11
C PHE A 138 3.45 -6.80 3.41
N LYS A 139 3.92 -6.06 2.39
CA LYS A 139 5.04 -5.13 2.52
C LYS A 139 4.85 -3.94 1.59
N VAL A 140 5.22 -2.77 2.07
CA VAL A 140 5.15 -1.49 1.35
C VAL A 140 6.55 -0.91 1.22
N PHE A 141 6.84 -0.36 0.04
CA PHE A 141 8.12 0.22 -0.32
C PHE A 141 7.91 1.68 -0.69
N HIS A 142 8.19 2.56 0.26
CA HIS A 142 8.13 4.00 0.05
C HIS A 142 9.34 4.50 -0.71
N TRP A 143 9.24 5.73 -1.23
CA TRP A 143 10.37 6.40 -1.86
C TRP A 143 11.61 6.44 -0.96
N SER A 144 12.76 6.05 -1.50
CA SER A 144 14.04 5.98 -0.79
C SER A 144 14.72 7.34 -0.59
N GLY A 145 14.36 8.35 -1.39
CA GLY A 145 15.07 9.62 -1.48
C GLY A 145 16.19 9.68 -2.52
N GLU A 146 16.54 8.55 -3.16
CA GLU A 146 17.74 8.46 -4.02
C GLU A 146 17.61 9.14 -5.39
N ASN A 147 16.41 9.09 -5.99
CA ASN A 147 16.14 9.69 -7.30
C ASN A 147 14.65 10.03 -7.47
N LEU A 148 14.30 10.70 -8.57
CA LEU A 148 12.92 11.13 -8.88
C LEU A 148 12.28 10.32 -10.02
N TYR A 149 12.71 9.08 -10.23
CA TYR A 149 12.27 8.24 -11.35
C TYR A 149 10.99 7.45 -11.03
N PHE A 150 9.93 8.16 -10.62
CA PHE A 150 8.71 7.53 -10.09
C PHE A 150 7.87 6.81 -11.13
N ILE A 151 7.49 7.49 -12.22
CA ILE A 151 6.60 6.95 -13.25
C ILE A 151 7.12 7.34 -14.62
N LYS A 152 7.15 6.41 -15.56
CA LYS A 152 7.42 6.67 -16.98
C LYS A 152 6.52 5.80 -17.85
N GLY A 153 5.71 6.44 -18.68
CA GLY A 153 4.78 5.77 -19.59
C GLY A 153 5.08 6.09 -21.04
N ASN A 154 4.96 5.10 -21.92
CA ASN A 154 4.93 5.26 -23.37
C ASN A 154 3.87 4.31 -23.95
N PRO A 155 3.56 4.38 -25.26
CA PRO A 155 2.50 3.54 -25.84
C PRO A 155 2.72 2.03 -25.71
N GLU A 156 3.96 1.59 -25.50
CA GLU A 156 4.38 0.18 -25.45
C GLU A 156 4.70 -0.32 -24.05
N SER A 157 4.81 0.56 -23.05
CA SER A 157 5.11 0.16 -21.68
C SER A 157 4.83 1.24 -20.62
N LEU A 158 4.58 0.78 -19.41
CA LEU A 158 4.51 1.59 -18.21
C LEU A 158 5.54 1.09 -17.19
N ALA A 159 6.34 2.01 -16.65
CA ALA A 159 7.32 1.74 -15.61
C ALA A 159 7.03 2.59 -14.36
N ILE A 160 7.16 1.98 -13.18
CA ILE A 160 7.01 2.61 -11.87
C ILE A 160 8.24 2.26 -11.03
N GLY A 161 9.02 3.29 -10.70
CA GLY A 161 10.33 3.17 -10.07
C GLY A 161 11.40 2.72 -11.05
N ALA A 162 12.55 3.35 -11.02
CA ALA A 162 13.67 2.97 -11.88
C ALA A 162 15.03 3.17 -11.19
N GLY A 163 15.99 2.33 -11.56
CA GLY A 163 17.37 2.43 -11.09
C GLY A 163 18.25 1.44 -11.84
N ASP A 164 19.43 1.87 -12.28
CA ASP A 164 20.42 1.03 -12.97
C ASP A 164 19.86 0.21 -14.14
N GLY A 165 18.94 0.81 -14.91
CA GLY A 165 18.29 0.17 -16.06
C GLY A 165 17.22 -0.86 -15.71
N LYS A 166 16.88 -1.01 -14.43
CA LYS A 166 15.81 -1.87 -13.92
C LYS A 166 14.61 -1.05 -13.46
N PHE A 167 13.47 -1.72 -13.37
CA PHE A 167 12.21 -1.11 -12.96
C PHE A 167 11.62 -1.82 -11.74
N GLY A 168 11.09 -1.04 -10.80
CA GLY A 168 10.41 -1.58 -9.63
C GLY A 168 9.16 -2.37 -10.03
N LEU A 169 8.40 -1.81 -10.97
CA LEU A 169 7.30 -2.46 -11.67
C LEU A 169 7.30 -1.98 -13.13
N TRP A 170 7.24 -2.90 -14.08
CA TRP A 170 7.14 -2.64 -15.51
C TRP A 170 6.01 -3.49 -16.08
N LEU A 171 5.23 -2.91 -17.00
CA LEU A 171 4.12 -3.56 -17.68
C LEU A 171 4.24 -3.30 -19.19
N ASP A 172 3.92 -4.29 -20.00
CA ASP A 172 3.89 -4.15 -21.46
C ASP A 172 2.62 -3.40 -21.96
N GLY A 173 2.65 -3.00 -23.23
CA GLY A 173 1.56 -2.25 -23.87
C GLY A 173 0.26 -3.04 -23.99
N ASP A 174 0.37 -4.37 -23.95
CA ASP A 174 -0.75 -5.30 -24.00
C ASP A 174 -1.27 -5.67 -22.60
N LEU A 175 -0.71 -5.12 -21.52
CA LEU A 175 -1.10 -5.45 -20.13
C LEU A 175 -1.20 -6.96 -19.87
N ASN A 176 -0.29 -7.73 -20.48
CA ASN A 176 -0.25 -9.19 -20.42
C ASN A 176 1.02 -9.67 -19.71
N GLN A 177 2.15 -9.01 -19.96
CA GLN A 177 3.42 -9.31 -19.32
C GLN A 177 3.86 -8.17 -18.42
N GLY A 178 4.47 -8.52 -17.31
CA GLY A 178 5.12 -7.55 -16.45
C GLY A 178 6.43 -8.08 -15.88
N ARG A 179 7.18 -7.14 -15.35
CA ARG A 179 8.46 -7.39 -14.69
C ARG A 179 8.59 -6.55 -13.44
N SER A 180 9.10 -7.13 -12.36
CA SER A 180 9.44 -6.42 -11.14
C SER A 180 10.84 -6.79 -10.68
N GLN A 181 11.67 -5.77 -10.49
CA GLN A 181 13.06 -5.93 -10.05
C GLN A 181 13.36 -4.96 -8.92
N HIS A 182 14.52 -5.15 -8.29
CA HIS A 182 15.06 -4.12 -7.41
C HIS A 182 15.33 -2.82 -8.20
N CYS A 183 14.89 -1.69 -7.66
CA CYS A 183 15.23 -0.36 -8.15
C CYS A 183 15.61 0.58 -6.99
N SER A 184 16.45 1.57 -7.27
CA SER A 184 16.90 2.52 -6.25
C SER A 184 15.83 3.54 -5.85
N THR A 185 14.78 3.77 -6.65
CA THR A 185 13.68 4.68 -6.29
C THR A 185 12.93 4.21 -5.03
N TYR A 186 12.71 2.91 -4.87
CA TYR A 186 11.90 2.36 -3.75
C TYR A 186 12.68 1.37 -2.88
N SER A 187 13.92 1.03 -3.26
CA SER A 187 14.73 0.00 -2.60
C SER A 187 13.95 -1.31 -2.40
N ASN A 188 13.06 -1.64 -3.34
CA ASN A 188 12.19 -2.79 -3.25
C ASN A 188 12.92 -4.09 -3.60
N GLU A 189 12.41 -5.21 -3.12
CA GLU A 189 12.69 -6.52 -3.72
C GLU A 189 11.65 -6.80 -4.83
N PRO A 190 11.85 -7.82 -5.69
CA PRO A 190 10.84 -8.24 -6.65
C PRO A 190 9.47 -8.45 -5.99
N LEU A 191 8.42 -7.91 -6.61
CA LEU A 191 7.07 -7.91 -6.05
C LEU A 191 6.39 -9.30 -6.10
N ALA A 192 6.82 -10.16 -7.03
CA ALA A 192 6.44 -11.57 -7.12
C ALA A 192 7.68 -12.48 -6.86
N PRO A 193 7.50 -13.80 -6.67
CA PRO A 193 8.61 -14.74 -6.49
C PRO A 193 9.60 -14.78 -7.67
N GLN A 194 9.11 -14.53 -8.90
CA GLN A 194 9.92 -14.37 -10.10
C GLN A 194 9.94 -12.90 -10.53
N GLU A 195 11.00 -12.47 -11.22
CA GLU A 195 11.07 -11.11 -11.73
C GLU A 195 10.07 -10.88 -12.87
N ASP A 196 9.86 -11.87 -13.74
CA ASP A 196 8.86 -11.83 -14.82
C ASP A 196 7.56 -12.50 -14.36
N PHE A 197 6.41 -11.93 -14.74
CA PHE A 197 5.09 -12.45 -14.40
C PHE A 197 4.08 -12.22 -15.54
N VAL A 198 3.07 -13.09 -15.60
CA VAL A 198 1.93 -12.95 -16.52
C VAL A 198 0.76 -12.39 -15.75
N ILE A 199 0.16 -11.32 -16.27
CA ILE A 199 -0.95 -10.62 -15.63
C ILE A 199 -2.22 -11.42 -15.87
N LYS A 200 -2.91 -11.81 -14.79
CA LYS A 200 -4.25 -12.39 -14.87
C LYS A 200 -5.28 -11.26 -14.92
N THR A 201 -5.22 -10.36 -13.94
CA THR A 201 -6.11 -9.20 -13.85
C THR A 201 -5.33 -7.99 -13.36
N LEU A 202 -5.58 -6.82 -13.96
CA LEU A 202 -5.09 -5.54 -13.48
C LEU A 202 -6.26 -4.59 -13.28
N GLU A 203 -6.32 -3.95 -12.12
CA GLU A 203 -7.29 -2.93 -11.75
C GLU A 203 -6.59 -1.61 -11.44
N CYS A 204 -7.23 -0.49 -11.77
CA CYS A 204 -6.79 0.84 -11.36
C CYS A 204 -7.94 1.56 -10.66
N TRP A 205 -7.67 2.02 -9.45
CA TRP A 205 -8.62 2.68 -8.57
C TRP A 205 -8.21 4.13 -8.34
N ALA A 206 -9.17 5.04 -8.44
CA ALA A 206 -9.02 6.45 -8.05
C ALA A 206 -9.77 6.73 -6.75
N PHE A 207 -9.43 7.82 -6.09
CA PHE A 207 -9.99 8.25 -4.80
C PHE A 207 -10.85 9.48 -5.06
N VAL A 208 -12.18 9.34 -4.95
CA VAL A 208 -13.17 10.37 -5.32
C VAL A 208 -14.32 10.48 -4.33
#